data_AF-A0A1Q4DBY7-F1
#
_entry.id   AF-A0A1Q4DBY7-F1
#
_cell.length_a   1.000
_cell.length_b   1.000
_cell.length_c   1.000
_cell.angle_alpha   90.00
_cell.angle_beta   90.00
_cell.angle_gamma   90.00
#
_symmetry.space_group_name_H-M   'P 1'
#
loop_
_entity.id
_entity.type
_entity.pdbx_description
1 polymer ?
#
loop_
_entity_poly.entity_id
_entity_poly.type
_entity_poly.pdbx_seq_one_letter_code
_entity_poly.pdbx_strand_id
1 'polypeptide(L)'
;MRAEDLRALLTAQTIDGETPVWHKGLKDWLPLHQSEIGAMLPDAPPPVAAAQINNGLVWTLAVAPIAYLIIEVLIHAYQFSQPGDDFPMSSALIWIIPVATNCILCLLDEQQLKRAGYGFGWMTFFAVLLAPVYLFIRAQRLRQTPTYGYVWIASFIVSLLLQAS
;
A
#
# COMPACT_ATOMS: atom_id res chain seq x y z
N MET A 1 2.03 2.08 -32.96
CA MET A 1 1.60 2.87 -31.80
C MET A 1 1.95 4.32 -32.09
N ARG A 2 1.00 5.26 -31.97
CA ARG A 2 1.27 6.69 -32.24
C ARG A 2 1.91 7.33 -31.00
N ALA A 3 2.59 8.47 -31.16
CA ALA A 3 3.26 9.15 -30.05
C ALA A 3 2.30 9.57 -28.92
N GLU A 4 1.03 9.85 -29.27
CA GLU A 4 -0.02 10.21 -28.31
C GLU A 4 -0.42 9.03 -27.41
N ASP A 5 -0.52 7.82 -27.96
CA ASP A 5 -0.81 6.60 -27.19
C ASP A 5 0.28 6.34 -26.14
N LEU A 6 1.53 6.65 -26.50
CA LEU A 6 2.69 6.40 -25.64
C LEU A 6 2.74 7.38 -24.48
N ARG A 7 2.38 8.65 -24.72
CA ARG A 7 2.19 9.65 -23.65
C ARG A 7 1.08 9.26 -22.69
N ALA A 8 -0.02 8.69 -23.19
CA ALA A 8 -1.10 8.20 -22.33
C ALA A 8 -0.61 7.06 -21.42
N LEU A 9 0.17 6.10 -21.93
CA LEU A 9 0.75 5.02 -21.13
C LEU A 9 1.79 5.49 -20.10
N LEU A 10 2.60 6.49 -20.45
CA LEU A 10 3.55 7.12 -19.53
C LEU A 10 2.84 7.89 -18.42
N THR A 11 1.83 8.67 -18.77
CA THR A 11 1.01 9.42 -17.80
C THR A 11 0.25 8.47 -16.87
N ALA A 12 -0.20 7.33 -17.40
CA ALA A 12 -0.83 6.27 -16.63
C ALA A 12 0.17 5.44 -15.79
N GLN A 13 1.48 5.73 -15.83
CA GLN A 13 2.56 4.93 -15.24
C GLN A 13 2.49 3.44 -15.61
N THR A 14 1.91 3.13 -16.77
CA THR A 14 1.81 1.75 -17.27
C THR A 14 3.15 1.30 -17.82
N ILE A 15 3.90 2.25 -18.40
CA ILE A 15 5.28 2.12 -18.87
C ILE A 15 6.15 3.18 -18.19
N ASP A 16 7.43 2.91 -18.04
CA ASP A 16 8.47 3.76 -17.45
C ASP A 16 9.71 3.81 -18.36
N GLY A 17 10.74 4.57 -17.97
CA GLY A 17 11.98 4.72 -18.73
C GLY A 17 12.77 3.41 -18.93
N GLU A 18 12.52 2.41 -18.09
CA GLU A 18 13.15 1.07 -18.17
C GLU A 18 12.34 0.09 -19.01
N THR A 19 11.14 0.48 -19.44
CA THR A 19 10.28 -0.39 -20.24
C THR A 19 10.97 -0.68 -21.57
N PRO A 20 11.17 -1.96 -21.93
CA PRO A 20 11.82 -2.31 -23.18
C PRO A 20 10.89 -1.97 -24.34
N VAL A 21 11.41 -1.22 -25.30
CA VAL A 21 10.68 -0.77 -26.49
C VAL A 21 11.44 -1.23 -27.72
N TRP A 22 10.68 -1.61 -28.75
CA TRP A 22 11.21 -1.95 -30.05
C TRP A 22 10.41 -1.23 -31.13
N HIS A 23 11.10 -0.74 -32.15
CA HIS A 23 10.46 -0.21 -33.35
C HIS A 23 11.22 -0.66 -34.60
N LYS A 24 10.54 -0.53 -35.75
CA LYS A 24 11.10 -0.89 -37.06
C LYS A 24 12.38 -0.08 -37.29
N GLY A 25 13.52 -0.76 -37.44
CA GLY A 25 14.85 -0.16 -37.59
C GLY A 25 15.82 -0.49 -36.44
N LEU A 26 15.32 -0.89 -35.27
CA LEU A 26 16.14 -1.41 -34.18
C LEU A 26 16.43 -2.90 -34.35
N LYS A 27 17.68 -3.31 -34.15
CA LYS A 27 18.08 -4.73 -34.16
C LYS A 27 17.60 -5.46 -32.91
N ASP A 28 17.67 -4.80 -31.75
CA ASP A 28 17.33 -5.38 -30.45
C ASP A 28 16.39 -4.46 -29.65
N TRP A 29 15.78 -5.02 -28.59
CA TRP A 29 14.98 -4.26 -27.63
C TRP A 29 15.86 -3.30 -26.85
N LEU A 30 15.41 -2.05 -26.69
CA LEU A 30 16.13 -1.01 -25.99
C LEU A 30 15.23 -0.37 -24.91
N PRO A 31 15.75 -0.02 -23.72
CA PRO A 31 14.98 0.73 -22.73
C PRO A 31 14.43 2.04 -23.32
N LEU A 32 13.20 2.40 -22.95
CA LEU A 32 12.52 3.59 -23.45
C LEU A 32 13.35 4.87 -23.33
N HIS A 33 14.09 5.04 -22.22
CA HIS A 33 14.92 6.24 -21.99
C HIS A 33 16.09 6.37 -22.99
N GLN A 34 16.56 5.26 -23.57
CA GLN A 34 17.66 5.26 -24.55
C GLN A 34 17.16 5.36 -26.00
N SER A 35 15.85 5.26 -26.21
CA SER A 35 15.23 5.45 -27.52
C SER A 35 15.10 6.93 -27.88
N GLU A 36 14.88 7.24 -29.16
CA GLU A 36 14.57 8.60 -29.62
C GLU A 36 13.34 9.20 -28.91
N ILE A 37 12.45 8.35 -28.38
CA ILE A 37 11.27 8.75 -27.61
C ILE A 37 11.64 9.13 -26.17
N GLY A 38 12.80 8.69 -25.68
CA GLY A 38 13.35 9.08 -24.38
C GLY A 38 13.53 10.60 -24.25
N ALA A 39 13.81 11.29 -25.36
CA ALA A 39 13.88 12.75 -25.39
C ALA A 39 12.53 13.46 -25.13
N MET A 40 11.41 12.72 -25.18
CA MET A 40 10.08 13.22 -24.82
C MET A 40 9.71 12.95 -23.36
N LEU A 41 10.54 12.22 -22.61
CA LEU A 41 10.34 12.04 -21.18
C LEU A 41 10.63 13.36 -20.46
N PRO A 42 9.85 13.72 -19.42
CA PRO A 42 10.19 14.85 -18.58
C PRO A 42 11.59 14.64 -17.97
N ASP A 43 12.35 15.72 -17.86
CA ASP A 43 13.73 15.77 -17.34
C ASP A 43 13.73 15.61 -15.80
N ALA A 44 13.07 14.55 -15.33
CA ALA A 44 12.90 14.19 -13.94
C ALA A 44 13.62 12.86 -13.68
N PRO A 45 14.28 12.72 -12.52
CA PRO A 45 14.93 11.46 -12.19
C PRO A 45 13.91 10.32 -12.19
N PRO A 46 14.29 9.12 -12.67
CA PRO A 46 13.39 7.97 -12.66
C PRO A 46 12.92 7.67 -11.23
N PRO A 47 11.70 7.13 -11.05
CA PRO A 47 11.22 6.71 -9.73
C PRO A 47 12.23 5.79 -9.04
N VAL A 48 12.30 5.88 -7.71
CA VAL A 48 13.19 5.02 -6.91
C VAL A 48 12.85 3.57 -7.18
N ALA A 49 13.85 2.73 -7.45
CA ALA A 49 13.62 1.32 -7.74
C ALA A 49 12.75 0.67 -6.63
N ALA A 50 11.70 -0.05 -7.02
CA ALA A 50 10.75 -0.65 -6.07
C ALA A 50 11.44 -1.54 -5.01
N ALA A 51 12.56 -2.16 -5.35
CA ALA A 51 13.37 -2.98 -4.43
C ALA A 51 14.03 -2.17 -3.29
N GLN A 52 14.20 -0.86 -3.45
CA GLN A 52 14.78 0.03 -2.44
C GLN A 52 13.73 0.66 -1.52
N ILE A 53 12.43 0.43 -1.79
CA ILE A 53 11.35 0.95 -0.97
C ILE A 53 11.19 0.07 0.27
N ASN A 54 11.09 0.72 1.43
CA ASN A 54 11.01 0.02 2.70
C ASN A 54 9.61 -0.59 2.89
N ASN A 55 9.56 -1.91 3.06
CA ASN A 55 8.31 -2.64 3.26
C ASN A 55 7.89 -2.79 4.73
N GLY A 56 8.64 -2.24 5.69
CA GLY A 56 8.40 -2.40 7.12
C GLY A 56 7.04 -1.87 7.58
N LEU A 57 6.58 -0.74 7.02
CA LEU A 57 5.26 -0.16 7.35
C LEU A 57 4.12 -1.08 6.93
N VAL A 58 4.17 -1.62 5.70
CA VAL A 58 3.14 -2.54 5.21
C VAL A 58 3.19 -3.91 5.86
N TRP A 59 4.36 -4.39 6.29
CA TRP A 59 4.45 -5.61 7.09
C TRP A 59 3.89 -5.43 8.50
N THR A 60 4.14 -4.27 9.12
CA THR A 60 3.50 -3.89 10.39
C THR A 60 1.99 -3.87 10.23
N LEU A 61 1.50 -3.25 9.16
CA LEU A 61 0.08 -3.22 8.85
C LEU A 61 -0.48 -4.64 8.64
N ALA A 62 0.25 -5.50 7.92
CA ALA A 62 -0.16 -6.86 7.59
C ALA A 62 -0.37 -7.76 8.82
N VAL A 63 0.32 -7.53 9.93
CA VAL A 63 0.14 -8.28 11.17
C VAL A 63 -0.74 -7.56 12.19
N ALA A 64 -1.16 -6.33 11.90
CA ALA A 64 -1.92 -5.49 12.82
C ALA A 64 -3.25 -6.11 13.30
N PRO A 65 -4.03 -6.85 12.48
CA PRO A 65 -5.25 -7.51 12.95
C PRO A 65 -5.06 -8.44 14.15
N ILE A 66 -3.93 -9.13 14.25
CA ILE A 66 -3.62 -9.99 15.41
C ILE A 66 -3.30 -9.13 16.63
N ALA A 67 -2.54 -8.04 16.46
CA ALA A 67 -2.25 -7.12 17.55
C ALA A 67 -3.53 -6.46 18.10
N TYR A 68 -4.48 -6.12 17.23
CA TYR A 68 -5.78 -5.57 17.64
C TYR A 68 -6.58 -6.57 18.47
N LEU A 69 -6.60 -7.84 18.07
CA LEU A 69 -7.25 -8.89 18.86
C LEU A 69 -6.66 -8.97 20.28
N ILE A 70 -5.33 -8.94 20.42
CA ILE A 70 -4.68 -8.98 21.74
C ILE A 70 -5.10 -7.78 22.59
N ILE A 71 -5.12 -6.57 22.00
CA ILE A 71 -5.55 -5.35 22.69
C ILE A 71 -7.01 -5.45 23.12
N GLU A 72 -7.88 -5.94 22.25
CA GLU A 72 -9.31 -6.12 22.53
C GLU A 72 -9.53 -7.13 23.68
N VAL A 73 -8.83 -8.26 23.67
CA VAL A 73 -8.89 -9.26 24.75
C VAL A 73 -8.44 -8.65 26.08
N LEU A 74 -7.38 -7.83 26.09
CA LEU A 74 -6.92 -7.15 27.29
C LEU A 74 -7.94 -6.13 27.81
N ILE A 75 -8.58 -5.38 26.91
CA ILE A 75 -9.65 -4.43 27.27
C ILE A 75 -10.84 -5.18 27.87
N HIS A 76 -11.30 -6.25 27.24
CA HIS A 76 -12.41 -7.05 27.77
C HIS A 76 -12.07 -7.72 29.10
N ALA A 77 -10.85 -8.23 29.27
CA ALA A 77 -10.41 -8.81 30.54
C ALA A 77 -10.41 -7.77 31.68
N TYR A 78 -9.98 -6.54 31.39
CA TYR A 78 -10.06 -5.42 32.33
C TYR A 78 -11.51 -5.11 32.71
N GLN A 79 -12.40 -4.99 31.72
CA GLN A 79 -13.83 -4.70 31.95
C GLN A 79 -14.51 -5.81 32.78
N PHE A 80 -14.21 -7.08 32.47
CA PHE A 80 -14.76 -8.23 33.21
C PHE A 80 -14.33 -8.25 34.68
N SER A 81 -13.14 -7.71 35.00
CA SER A 81 -12.63 -7.64 36.38
C SER A 81 -13.35 -6.61 37.27
N GLN A 82 -14.14 -5.71 36.69
CA GLN A 82 -14.84 -4.62 37.39
C GLN A 82 -16.35 -4.66 37.09
N PRO A 83 -17.08 -5.63 37.68
CA PRO A 83 -18.50 -5.79 37.45
C PRO A 83 -19.29 -4.61 38.05
N GLY A 84 -20.15 -3.99 37.25
CA GLY A 84 -21.06 -2.91 37.67
C GLY A 84 -20.63 -1.49 37.25
N ASP A 85 -19.43 -1.35 36.70
CA ASP A 85 -18.95 -0.09 36.13
C ASP A 85 -19.29 0.02 34.64
N ASP A 86 -19.55 1.24 34.17
CA ASP A 86 -19.72 1.54 32.75
C ASP A 86 -18.36 1.88 32.11
N PHE A 87 -18.12 1.36 30.90
CA PHE A 87 -16.83 1.46 30.20
C PHE A 87 -16.88 2.21 28.85
N PRO A 88 -17.49 3.40 28.75
CA PRO A 88 -17.67 4.08 27.46
C PRO A 88 -16.33 4.39 26.76
N MET A 89 -15.30 4.75 27.53
CA MET A 89 -13.98 5.09 26.98
C MET A 89 -13.26 3.85 26.44
N SER A 90 -13.13 2.78 27.23
CA SER A 90 -12.38 1.59 26.79
C SER A 90 -13.10 0.82 25.69
N SER A 91 -14.44 0.82 25.68
CA SER A 91 -15.22 0.32 24.54
C SER A 91 -15.02 1.14 23.26
N ALA A 92 -14.87 2.47 23.37
CA ALA A 92 -14.52 3.29 22.21
C ALA A 92 -13.09 3.00 21.69
N LEU A 93 -12.14 2.70 22.59
CA LEU A 93 -10.75 2.38 22.22
C LEU A 93 -10.65 1.13 21.34
N ILE A 94 -11.55 0.15 21.48
CA ILE A 94 -11.61 -1.06 20.63
C ILE A 94 -11.74 -0.69 19.15
N TRP A 95 -12.48 0.38 18.83
CA TRP A 95 -12.66 0.86 17.46
C TRP A 95 -11.64 1.93 17.07
N ILE A 96 -11.33 2.85 17.98
CA ILE A 96 -10.42 3.97 17.71
C ILE A 96 -9.01 3.47 17.42
N ILE A 97 -8.49 2.50 18.19
CA ILE A 97 -7.12 2.01 18.02
C ILE A 97 -6.90 1.42 16.61
N PRO A 98 -7.69 0.43 16.14
CA PRO A 98 -7.51 -0.11 14.79
C PRO A 98 -7.64 0.94 13.70
N VAL A 99 -8.66 1.81 13.77
CA VAL A 99 -8.89 2.84 12.75
C VAL A 99 -7.72 3.83 12.70
N ALA A 100 -7.29 4.35 13.86
CA ALA A 100 -6.19 5.30 13.94
C ALA A 100 -4.88 4.67 13.47
N THR A 101 -4.55 3.46 13.93
CA THR A 101 -3.30 2.78 13.54
C THR A 101 -3.26 2.47 12.04
N ASN A 102 -4.35 1.95 11.45
CA ASN A 102 -4.40 1.72 10.01
C ASN A 102 -4.24 3.03 9.23
N CYS A 103 -4.98 4.09 9.60
CA CYS A 103 -4.85 5.40 8.95
C CYS A 103 -3.42 5.94 9.01
N ILE A 104 -2.81 5.96 10.20
CA ILE A 104 -1.45 6.49 10.41
C ILE A 104 -0.44 5.69 9.58
N LEU A 105 -0.47 4.35 9.64
CA LEU A 105 0.48 3.51 8.91
C LEU A 105 0.33 3.67 7.38
N CYS A 106 -0.90 3.69 6.87
CA CYS A 106 -1.14 3.89 5.43
C CYS A 106 -0.70 5.29 4.97
N LEU A 107 -0.93 6.33 5.77
CA LEU A 107 -0.50 7.70 5.43
C LEU A 107 1.02 7.85 5.45
N LEU A 108 1.71 7.23 6.41
CA LEU A 108 3.18 7.23 6.47
C LEU A 108 3.79 6.48 5.29
N ASP A 109 3.23 5.33 4.91
CA ASP A 109 3.67 4.59 3.73
C ASP A 109 3.37 5.38 2.44
N GLU A 110 2.21 6.03 2.34
CA GLU A 110 1.88 6.88 1.19
C GLU A 110 2.85 8.06 1.05
N GLN A 111 3.24 8.70 2.16
CA GLN A 111 4.26 9.75 2.12
C GLN A 111 5.61 9.22 1.62
N GLN A 112 5.98 8.00 2.02
CA GLN A 112 7.19 7.35 1.50
C GLN A 112 7.09 7.11 -0.01
N LEU A 113 5.96 6.62 -0.50
CA LEU A 113 5.72 6.38 -1.92
C LEU A 113 5.71 7.67 -2.74
N LYS A 114 5.11 8.75 -2.21
CA LYS A 114 5.14 10.08 -2.84
C LYS A 114 6.57 10.59 -2.99
N ARG A 115 7.40 10.45 -1.94
CA ARG A 115 8.82 10.82 -1.99
C ARG A 115 9.62 9.97 -2.98
N ALA A 116 9.21 8.72 -3.20
CA ALA A 116 9.83 7.79 -4.14
C ALA A 116 9.36 7.97 -5.61
N GLY A 117 8.41 8.88 -5.89
CA GLY A 117 7.88 9.13 -7.23
C GLY A 117 6.63 8.32 -7.60
N TYR A 118 6.02 7.61 -6.66
CA TYR A 118 4.82 6.77 -6.86
C TYR A 118 3.51 7.45 -6.40
N GLY A 119 3.48 8.78 -6.33
CA GLY A 119 2.30 9.52 -5.87
C GLY A 119 1.09 9.32 -6.77
N PHE A 120 -0.08 9.02 -6.18
CA PHE A 120 -1.35 8.89 -6.89
C PHE A 120 -2.50 9.51 -6.09
N GLY A 121 -3.36 10.30 -6.73
CA GLY A 121 -4.38 11.12 -6.05
C GLY A 121 -5.43 10.33 -5.26
N TRP A 122 -5.78 9.11 -5.70
CA TRP A 122 -6.74 8.26 -4.97
C TRP A 122 -6.09 7.42 -3.87
N MET A 123 -4.77 7.44 -3.76
CA MET A 123 -4.07 6.58 -2.81
C MET A 123 -4.38 6.96 -1.35
N THR A 124 -4.52 8.26 -1.06
CA THR A 124 -4.97 8.76 0.25
C THR A 124 -6.38 8.30 0.60
N PHE A 125 -7.28 8.29 -0.39
CA PHE A 125 -8.65 7.83 -0.17
C PHE A 125 -8.69 6.36 0.23
N PHE A 126 -7.99 5.49 -0.49
CA PHE A 126 -7.92 4.06 -0.15
C PHE A 126 -7.13 3.79 1.14
N ALA A 127 -6.09 4.58 1.43
CA ALA A 127 -5.31 4.51 2.67
C ALA A 127 -6.19 4.70 3.90
N VAL A 128 -7.11 5.67 3.85
CA VAL A 128 -8.00 6.01 4.96
C VAL A 128 -9.23 5.09 5.01
N LEU A 129 -9.79 4.75 3.85
CA LEU A 129 -11.05 4.00 3.79
C LEU A 129 -10.87 2.51 4.02
N LEU A 130 -9.84 1.89 3.43
CA LEU A 130 -9.74 0.43 3.41
C LEU A 130 -8.28 -0.05 3.29
N ALA A 131 -7.67 -0.34 4.43
CA ALA A 131 -6.32 -0.88 4.56
C ALA A 131 -5.99 -2.07 3.62
N PRO A 132 -6.85 -3.11 3.47
CA PRO A 132 -6.54 -4.21 2.54
C PRO A 132 -6.45 -3.72 1.09
N VAL A 133 -7.41 -2.92 0.62
CA VAL A 133 -7.39 -2.40 -0.77
C VAL A 133 -6.15 -1.53 -1.01
N TYR A 134 -5.77 -0.70 -0.03
CA TYR A 134 -4.54 0.09 -0.11
C TYR A 134 -3.30 -0.78 -0.36
N LEU A 135 -3.14 -1.89 0.38
CA LEU A 135 -2.02 -2.81 0.23
C LEU A 135 -1.94 -3.40 -1.19
N PHE A 136 -3.07 -3.82 -1.78
CA PHE A 136 -3.09 -4.33 -3.15
C PHE A 136 -2.74 -3.25 -4.18
N ILE A 137 -3.28 -2.04 -4.03
CA ILE A 137 -2.97 -0.91 -4.92
C ILE A 137 -1.49 -0.57 -4.87
N ARG A 138 -0.89 -0.52 -3.67
CA ARG A 138 0.54 -0.31 -3.50
C ARG A 138 1.36 -1.37 -4.23
N ALA A 139 1.03 -2.64 -4.05
CA ALA A 139 1.76 -3.73 -4.68
C ALA A 139 1.73 -3.62 -6.21
N GLN A 140 0.54 -3.33 -6.76
CA GLN A 140 0.35 -3.12 -8.19
C GLN A 140 1.18 -1.94 -8.72
N ARG A 141 1.22 -0.81 -7.98
CA ARG A 141 2.00 0.38 -8.34
C ARG A 141 3.51 0.12 -8.33
N LEU A 142 3.98 -0.66 -7.36
CA LEU A 142 5.39 -1.05 -7.26
C LEU A 142 5.75 -2.24 -8.16
N ARG A 143 4.78 -2.80 -8.90
CA ARG A 143 4.92 -4.04 -9.67
C ARG A 143 5.48 -5.19 -8.81
N GLN A 144 5.11 -5.21 -7.53
CA GLN A 144 5.47 -6.25 -6.56
C GLN A 144 4.31 -7.22 -6.36
N THR A 145 4.62 -8.42 -5.91
CA THR A 145 3.60 -9.37 -5.47
C THR A 145 2.94 -8.87 -4.17
N PRO A 146 1.60 -8.86 -4.06
CA PRO A 146 0.88 -8.34 -2.89
C PRO A 146 0.90 -9.28 -1.67
N THR A 147 2.06 -9.87 -1.35
CA THR A 147 2.22 -10.87 -0.29
C THR A 147 1.73 -10.37 1.06
N TYR A 148 2.08 -9.14 1.42
CA TYR A 148 1.61 -8.50 2.65
C TYR A 148 0.10 -8.26 2.67
N GLY A 149 -0.54 -8.07 1.51
CA GLY A 149 -2.00 -7.98 1.40
C GLY A 149 -2.69 -9.30 1.72
N TYR A 150 -2.14 -10.42 1.23
CA TYR A 150 -2.63 -11.75 1.60
C TYR A 150 -2.40 -12.07 3.08
N VAL A 151 -1.25 -11.68 3.64
CA VAL A 151 -0.97 -11.85 5.07
C VAL A 151 -1.93 -11.01 5.92
N TRP A 152 -2.25 -9.78 5.50
CA TRP A 152 -3.27 -8.98 6.17
C TRP A 152 -4.62 -9.70 6.21
N ILE A 153 -5.09 -10.23 5.08
CA ILE A 153 -6.35 -10.99 5.01
C ILE A 153 -6.30 -12.23 5.90
N ALA A 154 -5.21 -13.01 5.83
CA ALA A 154 -5.05 -14.19 6.66
C ALA A 154 -5.07 -13.85 8.16
N SER A 155 -4.34 -12.81 8.56
CA SER A 155 -4.30 -12.34 9.95
C SER A 155 -5.67 -11.87 10.42
N PHE A 156 -6.42 -11.16 9.58
CA PHE A 156 -7.77 -10.70 9.87
C PHE A 156 -8.75 -11.88 10.03
N ILE A 157 -8.70 -12.86 9.13
CA ILE A 157 -9.51 -14.08 9.24
C ILE A 157 -9.18 -14.84 10.53
N VAL A 158 -7.90 -15.02 10.85
CA VAL A 158 -7.48 -15.67 12.10
C VAL A 158 -8.01 -14.90 13.30
N SER A 159 -7.91 -13.57 13.32
CA SER A 159 -8.45 -12.76 14.42
C SER A 159 -9.96 -12.94 14.59
N LEU A 160 -10.72 -12.96 13.50
CA LEU A 160 -12.17 -13.19 13.54
C LEU A 160 -12.52 -14.58 14.05
N LEU A 161 -11.79 -15.61 13.63
CA LEU A 161 -12.02 -16.99 14.07
C LEU A 161 -11.75 -17.14 15.58
N LEU A 162 -10.70 -16.50 16.08
CA LEU A 162 -10.36 -16.52 17.51
C LEU A 162 -11.33 -15.71 18.36
N GLN A 163 -11.92 -14.64 17.81
CA GLN A 163 -12.94 -13.86 18.50
C GLN A 163 -14.29 -14.60 18.54
N ALA A 164 -14.56 -15.46 17.56
CA ALA A 164 -15.80 -16.23 17.45
C ALA A 164 -15.80 -17.55 18.25
N SER A 165 -14.64 -18.00 18.74
CA SER A 165 -14.47 -19.22 19.55
C SER A 165 -14.60 -18.96 21.04
#